data_AF-A0A7J2MVJ5-F1
#
_entry.id   AF-A0A7J2MVJ5-F1
#
_cell.length_a   1.000
_cell.length_b   1.000
_cell.length_c   1.000
_cell.angle_alpha   90.00
_cell.angle_beta   90.00
_cell.angle_gamma   90.00
#
_symmetry.space_group_name_H-M   'P 1'
#
loop_
_entity.id
_entity.type
_entity.pdbx_description
1 polymer ?
#
loop_
_entity_poly.entity_id
_entity_poly.type
_entity_poly.pdbx_seq_one_letter_code
_entity_poly.pdbx_strand_id
1 'polypeptide(L)'
;VIAIKNYKNRNLILKAFIISLFYQLILIFNNYILALALGIKTSLVYFFIFIPIAEILVVLPITIRGFGIRESTYAILFSSVGVDYAKSFSMGFLNQLVKVSVSIVGGIIHVLKS
;
A
#
# COMPACT_ATOMS: atom_id res chain seq x y z
N VAL A 1 10.92 22.71 -8.38
CA VAL A 1 12.35 23.06 -8.11
C VAL A 1 12.60 23.58 -6.69
N ILE A 2 11.59 24.11 -5.96
CA ILE A 2 11.75 24.57 -4.56
C ILE A 2 12.04 23.42 -3.56
N ALA A 3 11.59 22.19 -3.84
CA ALA A 3 11.79 21.04 -2.95
C ALA A 3 13.25 20.56 -2.82
N ILE A 4 14.11 20.79 -3.83
CA ILE A 4 15.47 20.25 -3.85
C ILE A 4 16.45 21.17 -3.11
N LYS A 5 16.13 22.46 -2.96
CA LYS A 5 17.05 23.47 -2.38
C LYS A 5 17.15 23.44 -0.84
N ASN A 6 16.30 22.67 -0.16
CA ASN A 6 16.24 22.58 1.31
C ASN A 6 16.81 21.27 1.91
N TYR A 7 17.44 20.40 1.11
CA TYR A 7 18.02 19.13 1.56
C TYR A 7 19.24 19.26 2.50
N LYS A 8 19.65 20.47 2.88
CA LYS A 8 20.71 20.70 3.88
C LYS A 8 20.23 20.64 5.33
N ASN A 9 18.92 20.60 5.59
CA ASN A 9 18.38 20.63 6.94
C ASN A 9 18.06 19.22 7.44
N ARG A 10 18.92 18.63 8.28
CA ARG A 10 18.77 17.27 8.85
C ARG A 10 17.39 17.04 9.48
N ASN A 11 16.81 18.08 10.06
CA ASN A 11 15.48 18.04 10.66
C ASN A 11 14.35 17.83 9.64
N LEU A 12 14.47 18.32 8.40
CA LEU A 12 13.47 18.11 7.35
C LEU A 12 13.50 16.67 6.84
N ILE A 13 14.69 16.10 6.66
CA ILE A 13 14.86 14.70 6.23
C ILE A 13 14.30 13.76 7.30
N LEU A 14 14.59 14.00 8.59
CA LEU A 14 14.06 13.21 9.69
C LEU A 14 12.52 13.27 9.75
N LYS A 15 11.93 14.47 9.61
CA LYS A 15 10.47 14.63 9.58
C LYS A 15 9.85 13.88 8.40
N ALA A 16 10.40 14.01 7.20
CA ALA A 16 9.92 13.30 6.01
C ALA A 16 10.02 11.77 6.20
N PHE A 17 11.12 11.28 6.77
CA PHE A 17 11.30 9.86 7.06
C PHE A 17 10.26 9.33 8.04
N ILE A 18 9.99 10.06 9.14
CA ILE A 18 8.96 9.70 10.12
C ILE A 18 7.59 9.63 9.45
N ILE A 19 7.24 10.64 8.63
CA ILE A 19 5.96 10.66 7.90
C ILE A 19 5.84 9.44 6.97
N SER A 20 6.89 9.12 6.21
CA SER A 20 6.92 7.93 5.34
C SER A 20 6.77 6.63 6.14
N LEU A 21 7.38 6.54 7.31
CA LEU A 21 7.30 5.37 8.18
C LEU A 21 5.88 5.20 8.73
N PHE A 22 5.24 6.29 9.18
CA PHE A 22 3.83 6.28 9.57
C PHE A 22 2.91 5.88 8.42
N TYR A 23 3.16 6.41 7.22
CA TYR A 23 2.41 6.02 6.02
C TYR A 23 2.53 4.52 5.75
N GLN A 24 3.74 3.96 5.85
CA GLN A 24 3.97 2.53 5.67
C GLN A 24 3.23 1.69 6.71
N LEU A 25 3.20 2.12 7.97
CA LEU A 25 2.42 1.44 9.02
C LEU A 25 0.92 1.44 8.70
N ILE A 26 0.37 2.58 8.27
CA ILE A 26 -1.04 2.68 7.87
C ILE A 26 -1.36 1.70 6.74
N LEU A 27 -0.48 1.59 5.73
CA LEU A 27 -0.66 0.62 4.65
C LEU A 27 -0.67 -0.83 5.14
N ILE A 28 0.25 -1.18 6.05
CA ILE A 28 0.34 -2.53 6.64
C ILE A 28 -0.94 -2.86 7.41
N PHE A 29 -1.38 -1.97 8.30
CA PHE A 29 -2.59 -2.19 9.09
C PHE A 29 -3.86 -2.20 8.25
N ASN A 30 -3.96 -1.36 7.22
CA ASN A 30 -5.08 -1.38 6.29
C ASN A 30 -5.21 -2.75 5.61
N ASN A 31 -4.10 -3.30 5.11
CA ASN A 31 -4.10 -4.62 4.48
C ASN A 31 -4.38 -5.74 5.48
N TYR A 32 -3.91 -5.63 6.71
CA TYR A 32 -4.23 -6.59 7.76
C TYR A 32 -5.74 -6.61 8.09
N ILE A 33 -6.38 -5.44 8.17
CA ILE A 33 -7.83 -5.35 8.40
C ILE A 33 -8.60 -5.94 7.21
N LEU A 34 -8.16 -5.70 5.98
CA LEU A 34 -8.75 -6.31 4.79
C LEU A 34 -8.60 -7.84 4.79
N ALA A 35 -7.45 -8.36 5.24
CA ALA A 35 -7.23 -9.79 5.40
C ALA A 35 -8.22 -10.40 6.40
N LEU A 36 -8.40 -9.75 7.56
CA LEU A 36 -9.38 -10.17 8.55
C LEU A 36 -10.82 -10.15 8.00
N ALA A 37 -11.18 -9.13 7.21
CA ALA A 37 -12.49 -9.05 6.55
C ALA A 37 -12.73 -10.19 5.54
N LEU A 38 -11.66 -10.70 4.91
CA LEU A 38 -11.69 -11.88 4.03
C LEU A 38 -11.60 -13.22 4.77
N GLY A 39 -11.56 -13.20 6.11
CA GLY A 39 -11.41 -14.40 6.94
C GLY A 39 -10.03 -15.05 6.83
N ILE A 40 -8.99 -14.28 6.46
CA ILE A 40 -7.59 -14.74 6.44
C ILE A 40 -7.03 -14.59 7.86
N LYS A 41 -6.66 -15.72 8.47
CA LYS A 41 -6.07 -15.77 9.82
C LYS A 41 -4.58 -16.06 9.71
N THR A 42 -3.80 -15.02 9.43
CA THR A 42 -2.35 -15.11 9.24
C THR A 42 -1.65 -14.13 10.18
N SER A 43 -0.43 -14.47 10.63
CA SER A 43 0.33 -13.61 11.55
C SER A 43 0.59 -12.23 10.94
N LEU A 44 0.39 -11.18 11.73
CA LEU A 44 0.67 -9.79 11.35
C LEU A 44 2.12 -9.58 10.87
N VAL A 45 3.06 -10.40 11.36
CA VAL A 45 4.48 -10.34 10.98
C VAL A 45 4.67 -10.50 9.46
N TYR A 46 3.88 -11.33 8.79
CA TYR A 46 3.96 -11.50 7.34
C TYR A 46 3.59 -10.23 6.59
N PHE A 47 2.66 -9.42 7.11
CA PHE A 47 2.27 -8.15 6.49
C PHE A 47 3.39 -7.11 6.56
N PHE A 48 4.16 -7.09 7.66
CA PHE A 48 5.33 -6.21 7.80
C PHE A 48 6.43 -6.50 6.79
N ILE A 49 6.48 -7.71 6.23
CA ILE A 49 7.47 -8.12 5.24
C ILE A 49 6.88 -8.00 3.82
N PHE A 50 5.71 -8.58 3.60
CA PHE A 50 5.13 -8.73 2.27
C PHE A 50 4.59 -7.42 1.70
N ILE A 51 4.00 -6.55 2.54
CA ILE A 51 3.43 -5.29 2.07
C ILE A 51 4.53 -4.34 1.56
N PRO A 52 5.65 -4.08 2.27
CA PRO A 52 6.74 -3.29 1.72
C PRO A 52 7.32 -3.86 0.43
N ILE A 53 7.54 -5.18 0.35
CA ILE A 53 8.05 -5.84 -0.85
C ILE A 53 7.11 -5.59 -2.05
N ALA A 54 5.81 -5.77 -1.85
CA ALA A 54 4.84 -5.55 -2.91
C ALA A 54 4.74 -4.09 -3.33
N GLU A 55 4.84 -3.13 -2.41
CA GLU A 55 4.85 -1.71 -2.77
C GLU A 55 6.10 -1.34 -3.57
N ILE A 56 7.27 -1.92 -3.27
CA ILE A 56 8.48 -1.75 -4.09
C ILE A 56 8.24 -2.25 -5.52
N LEU A 57 7.61 -3.42 -5.69
CA LEU A 57 7.32 -3.98 -7.00
C LEU A 57 6.29 -3.14 -7.79
N VAL A 58 5.31 -2.56 -7.12
CA VAL A 58 4.28 -1.70 -7.74
C VAL A 58 4.86 -0.39 -8.26
N VAL A 59 5.90 0.14 -7.63
CA VAL A 59 6.59 1.37 -8.08
C VAL A 59 7.37 1.13 -9.38
N LEU A 60 7.68 -0.11 -9.72
CA LEU A 60 8.33 -0.43 -10.99
C LEU A 60 7.38 -0.07 -12.15
N PRO A 61 7.84 0.68 -13.17
CA PRO A 61 7.03 1.12 -14.30
C PRO A 61 6.79 -0.01 -15.32
N ILE A 62 6.52 -1.23 -14.83
CA ILE A 62 6.27 -2.42 -15.65
C ILE A 62 4.80 -2.45 -16.07
N THR A 63 3.89 -1.93 -15.23
CA THR A 63 2.45 -1.91 -15.50
C THR A 63 1.84 -0.55 -15.19
N ILE A 64 0.66 -0.29 -15.75
CA ILE A 64 -0.11 0.92 -15.47
C ILE A 64 -0.55 0.90 -14.00
N ARG A 65 0.06 1.76 -13.18
CA ARG A 65 -0.27 1.94 -11.75
C ARG A 65 -0.16 0.68 -10.89
N GLY A 66 0.66 -0.30 -11.29
CA GLY A 66 0.81 -1.55 -10.54
C GLY A 66 -0.38 -2.51 -10.66
N PHE A 67 -1.28 -2.28 -11.62
CA PHE A 67 -2.43 -3.14 -11.85
C PHE A 67 -1.97 -4.55 -12.25
N GLY A 68 -2.44 -5.56 -11.53
CA GLY A 68 -2.01 -6.95 -11.68
C GLY A 68 -0.72 -7.29 -10.92
N ILE A 69 0.22 -6.34 -10.74
CA ILE A 69 1.44 -6.59 -9.96
C ILE A 69 1.09 -6.80 -8.49
N ARG A 70 0.26 -5.93 -7.91
CA ARG A 70 -0.10 -6.01 -6.50
C ARG A 70 -0.84 -7.30 -6.18
N GLU A 71 -1.86 -7.59 -6.98
CA GLU A 71 -2.75 -8.73 -6.79
C GLU A 71 -1.99 -10.04 -6.94
N SER A 72 -1.15 -10.16 -7.98
CA SER A 72 -0.29 -11.34 -8.16
C SER A 72 0.77 -11.46 -7.07
N THR A 73 1.41 -10.36 -6.67
CA THR A 73 2.43 -10.38 -5.61
C THR A 73 1.81 -10.83 -4.28
N TYR A 74 0.63 -10.31 -3.92
CA TYR A 74 -0.07 -10.74 -2.72
C TYR A 74 -0.45 -12.22 -2.83
N ALA A 75 -0.98 -12.64 -3.97
CA ALA A 75 -1.33 -14.02 -4.20
C ALA A 75 -0.13 -14.96 -4.00
N ILE A 76 1.02 -14.65 -4.59
CA ILE A 76 2.26 -15.44 -4.49
C ILE A 76 2.82 -15.44 -3.06
N LEU A 77 2.98 -14.26 -2.44
CA LEU A 77 3.59 -14.14 -1.12
C LEU A 77 2.74 -14.78 -0.04
N PHE A 78 1.43 -14.50 0.01
CA PHE A 78 0.56 -15.06 1.03
C PHE A 78 0.25 -16.55 0.78
N SER A 79 0.23 -17.03 -0.47
CA SER A 79 0.12 -18.47 -0.73
C SER A 79 1.34 -19.24 -0.23
N SER A 80 2.53 -18.64 -0.25
CA SER A 80 3.75 -19.27 0.27
C SER A 80 3.70 -19.58 1.78
N VAL A 81 2.79 -18.94 2.51
CA VAL A 81 2.60 -19.13 3.96
C VAL A 81 1.25 -19.79 4.29
N GLY A 82 0.64 -20.44 3.30
CA GLY A 82 -0.55 -21.27 3.47
C GLY A 82 -1.89 -20.53 3.36
N VAL A 83 -1.91 -19.28 2.87
CA VAL A 83 -3.18 -18.59 2.58
C VAL A 83 -3.69 -19.01 1.20
N ASP A 84 -5.01 -19.17 1.07
CA ASP A 84 -5.63 -19.44 -0.22
C ASP A 84 -5.27 -18.37 -1.27
N TYR A 85 -4.94 -18.81 -2.49
CA TYR A 85 -4.50 -17.93 -3.58
C TYR A 85 -5.60 -16.95 -3.98
N ALA A 86 -6.85 -17.41 -4.10
CA ALA A 86 -7.97 -16.57 -4.52
C ALA A 86 -8.29 -15.52 -3.46
N LYS A 87 -8.24 -15.87 -2.16
CA LYS A 87 -8.36 -14.90 -1.06
C LYS A 87 -7.23 -13.86 -1.07
N SER A 88 -6.00 -14.31 -1.28
CA SER A 88 -4.82 -13.43 -1.32
C SER A 88 -4.85 -12.46 -2.51
N PHE A 89 -5.28 -12.94 -3.68
CA PHE A 89 -5.53 -12.11 -4.85
C PHE A 89 -6.64 -11.09 -4.59
N SER A 90 -7.77 -11.54 -4.02
CA SER A 90 -8.91 -10.70 -3.68
C SER A 90 -8.55 -9.58 -2.70
N MET A 91 -7.63 -9.86 -1.76
CA MET A 91 -7.10 -8.85 -0.84
C MET A 91 -6.38 -7.72 -1.58
N GLY A 92 -5.52 -8.05 -2.55
CA GLY A 92 -4.83 -7.04 -3.37
C GLY A 92 -5.80 -6.18 -4.16
N PHE A 93 -6.83 -6.81 -4.73
CA PHE A 93 -7.87 -6.13 -5.50
C PHE A 93 -8.74 -5.21 -4.62
N LEU A 94 -9.17 -5.69 -3.45
CA LEU A 94 -9.94 -4.89 -2.49
C LEU A 94 -9.13 -3.68 -1.98
N ASN A 95 -7.84 -3.85 -1.72
CA ASN A 95 -6.96 -2.75 -1.35
C ASN A 95 -6.91 -1.67 -2.46
N GLN A 96 -6.90 -2.07 -3.73
CA GLN A 96 -6.99 -1.12 -4.85
C GLN A 96 -8.34 -0.40 -4.89
N LEU A 97 -9.45 -1.12 -4.67
CA LEU A 97 -10.78 -0.52 -4.59
C LEU A 97 -10.88 0.51 -3.46
N VAL A 98 -10.36 0.19 -2.26
CA VAL A 98 -10.33 1.13 -1.13
C VAL A 98 -9.55 2.39 -1.49
N LYS A 99 -8.36 2.25 -2.09
CA LYS A 99 -7.54 3.39 -2.51
C LYS A 99 -8.26 4.26 -3.55
N VAL A 100 -8.95 3.66 -4.51
CA VAL A 100 -9.72 4.38 -5.52
C VAL A 100 -10.90 5.13 -4.88
N SER A 101 -11.66 4.49 -4.00
CA SER A 101 -12.79 5.13 -3.29
C SER A 101 -12.35 6.37 -2.51
N VAL A 102 -11.24 6.28 -1.76
CA VAL A 102 -10.67 7.44 -1.05
C VAL A 102 -10.21 8.53 -2.01
N SER A 103 -9.61 8.15 -3.14
CA SER A 103 -9.15 9.11 -4.16
C SER A 103 -10.30 9.88 -4.81
N ILE A 104 -11.45 9.22 -5.03
CA ILE A 104 -12.67 9.86 -5.55
C ILE A 104 -13.16 10.93 -4.58
N VAL A 105 -13.22 10.63 -3.27
CA VAL A 105 -13.62 11.62 -2.25
C VAL A 105 -12.70 12.84 -2.28
N GLY A 106 -11.38 12.63 -2.36
CA GLY A 106 -10.42 13.73 -2.51
C GLY A 106 -10.63 14.55 -3.79
N GLY A 107 -10.95 13.87 -4.90
CA GLY A 107 -11.27 14.52 -6.18
C GLY A 107 -12.54 15.38 -6.12
N ILE A 108 -13.60 14.89 -5.47
CA ILE A 108 -14.84 15.65 -5.26
C ILE A 108 -14.57 16.91 -4.44
N ILE A 109 -13.83 16.79 -3.33
CA ILE A 109 -13.47 17.94 -2.50
C ILE A 109 -12.65 18.97 -3.30
N HIS A 110 -11.75 18.51 -4.17
CA HIS A 110 -10.96 19.38 -5.03
C HIS A 110 -11.83 20.17 -6.02
N VAL A 111 -12.79 19.51 -6.67
CA VAL A 111 -13.72 20.15 -7.61
C VAL A 111 -14.63 21.16 -6.89
N LEU A 112 -15.12 20.84 -5.69
CA LEU A 112 -15.99 21.75 -4.92
C LEU A 112 -15.26 22.98 -4.37
N LYS A 113 -13.94 22.91 -4.21
CA LYS A 113 -13.11 24.02 -3.71
C LYS A 113 -12.48 24.86 -4.84
N SER A 114 -12.50 24.36 -6.08
CA SER A 114 -12.02 25.06 -7.27
C SER A 114 -13.10 25.95 -7.88
#